data_AF-A0A9P7KKK7-F1
#
_entry.id   AF-A0A9P7KKK7-F1
#
_cell.length_a   1.000
_cell.length_b   1.000
_cell.length_c   1.000
_cell.angle_alpha   90.00
_cell.angle_beta   90.00
_cell.angle_gamma   90.00
#
_symmetry.space_group_name_H-M   'P 1'
#
loop_
_entity.id
_entity.type
_entity.pdbx_description
1 polymer ?
#
loop_
_entity_poly.entity_id
_entity_poly.type
_entity_poly.pdbx_seq_one_letter_code
_entity_poly.pdbx_strand_id
1 'polypeptide(L)' 'MPTADSKRLRDKIIEGAEKVEDDETGQEEWEVIMLIDPGQFRVINEILQKECKGRGRIETMSFAATADT' A
#
# COMPACT_ATOMS: atom_id res chain seq x y z
N MET A 1 1.11 -2.87 -8.44
CA MET A 1 -0.31 -3.30 -8.52
C MET A 1 -0.87 -2.85 -9.87
N PRO A 2 -1.64 -3.68 -10.62
CA PRO A 2 -2.14 -3.28 -11.94
C PRO A 2 -2.91 -1.96 -11.94
N THR A 3 -2.67 -1.09 -12.93
CA THR A 3 -3.30 0.25 -13.03
C THR A 3 -4.84 0.20 -13.15
N ALA A 4 -5.38 -0.90 -13.67
CA ALA A 4 -6.82 -1.13 -13.72
C ALA A 4 -7.45 -1.24 -12.32
N ASP A 5 -6.74 -1.89 -11.40
CA ASP A 5 -7.18 -2.10 -10.01
C ASP A 5 -6.84 -0.87 -9.15
N SER A 6 -5.71 -0.19 -9.44
CA SER A 6 -5.25 0.98 -8.68
C SER A 6 -6.23 2.15 -8.72
N LYS A 7 -6.90 2.42 -9.84
CA LYS A 7 -7.87 3.52 -9.94
C LYS A 7 -9.00 3.47 -8.91
N ARG A 8 -9.38 2.28 -8.45
CA ARG A 8 -10.46 2.09 -7.46
C ARG A 8 -9.94 1.93 -6.04
N LEU A 9 -8.71 1.45 -5.89
CA LEU A 9 -8.16 1.03 -4.60
C LEU A 9 -7.14 2.01 -4.03
N ARG A 10 -6.53 2.87 -4.86
CA ARG A 10 -5.49 3.83 -4.47
C ARG A 10 -5.91 4.67 -3.27
N ASP A 11 -7.09 5.28 -3.33
CA ASP A 11 -7.58 6.15 -2.24
C ASP A 11 -7.72 5.38 -0.92
N LYS A 12 -8.21 4.12 -0.97
CA LYS A 12 -8.33 3.25 0.21
C LYS A 12 -6.98 2.81 0.77
N ILE A 13 -5.99 2.62 -0.08
CA ILE A 13 -4.63 2.25 0.33
C ILE A 13 -3.96 3.46 1.00
N ILE A 14 -4.05 4.64 0.37
CA ILE A 14 -3.44 5.88 0.87
C ILE A 14 -4.10 6.35 2.18
N GLU A 15 -5.39 6.09 2.40
CA GLU A 15 -6.07 6.39 3.68
C GLU A 15 -5.44 5.65 4.88
N GLY A 16 -4.82 4.49 4.66
CA GLY A 16 -4.06 3.76 5.68
C GLY A 16 -2.62 4.25 5.87
N ALA A 17 -2.18 5.27 5.11
CA ALA A 17 -0.84 5.84 5.24
C ALA A 17 -0.79 6.87 6.36
N GLU A 18 0.23 6.76 7.21
CA GLU A 18 0.65 7.88 8.05
C GLU A 18 1.39 8.92 7.19
N LYS A 19 2.23 8.44 6.27
CA LYS A 19 2.98 9.27 5.33
C LYS A 19 3.22 8.52 4.03
N VAL A 20 3.01 9.19 2.90
CA VAL A 20 3.42 8.70 1.58
C VAL A 20 4.81 9.25 1.28
N GLU A 21 5.75 8.35 0.98
CA GLU A 21 7.14 8.69 0.64
C GLU A 21 7.33 8.74 -0.87
N ASP A 22 6.68 7.84 -1.60
CA ASP A 22 6.69 7.80 -3.06
C ASP A 22 5.35 7.28 -3.61
N ASP A 23 4.94 7.78 -4.77
CA ASP A 23 3.68 7.41 -5.44
C ASP A 23 3.86 7.55 -6.96
N GLU A 24 4.12 6.42 -7.62
CA GLU A 24 4.40 6.37 -9.04
C GLU A 24 3.36 5.51 -9.78
N THR A 25 2.79 6.09 -10.84
CA THR A 25 1.92 5.35 -11.76
C THR A 25 2.66 5.14 -13.08
N GLY A 26 3.16 3.92 -13.27
CA GLY A 26 3.71 3.46 -14.54
C GLY A 26 2.62 3.12 -15.56
N GLN A 27 3.03 2.52 -16.69
CA GLN A 27 2.09 2.15 -17.76
C GLN A 27 1.15 1.02 -17.36
N GLU A 28 1.68 0.00 -16.69
CA GLU A 28 0.93 -1.22 -16.35
C GLU A 28 0.68 -1.35 -14.85
N GLU A 29 1.53 -0.73 -14.03
CA GLU A 29 1.48 -0.83 -12.58
C GLU A 29 1.53 0.52 -11.86
N TRP A 30 0.87 0.55 -10.71
CA TRP A 30 0.99 1.58 -9.68
C TRP A 30 1.78 1.03 -8.51
N GLU A 31 2.75 1.83 -8.05
CA GLU A 31 3.65 1.55 -6.95
C GLU A 31 3.59 2.72 -5.96
N VAL A 32 3.63 2.40 -4.66
CA VAL A 32 3.58 3.38 -3.58
C VAL A 32 4.49 2.92 -2.44
N ILE A 33 5.28 3.86 -1.91
CA ILE A 33 6.08 3.67 -0.71
C ILE A 33 5.48 4.56 0.37
N MET A 34 5.16 3.97 1.52
CA MET A 34 4.44 4.66 2.59
C MET A 34 4.79 4.11 3.96
N LEU A 35 4.82 5.01 4.94
CA LEU A 35 4.79 4.68 6.36
C LEU A 35 3.35 4.42 6.76
N ILE A 36 3.16 3.32 7.50
CA ILE A 36 1.86 2.86 7.97
C ILE A 36 1.96 2.44 9.42
N ASP A 37 0.84 2.55 10.13
CA ASP A 37 0.70 1.83 11.40
C ASP A 37 0.81 0.32 11.16
N PRO A 38 1.43 -0.46 12.08
CA PRO A 38 1.54 -1.92 11.94
C PRO A 38 0.19 -2.62 11.71
N GLY A 39 -0.91 -2.07 12.25
CA GLY A 39 -2.26 -2.61 12.06
C GLY A 39 -2.78 -2.47 10.62
N GLN A 40 -2.35 -1.44 9.89
CA GLN A 40 -2.76 -1.19 8.51
C GLN A 40 -2.16 -2.20 7.53
N PHE A 41 -1.04 -2.83 7.87
CA PHE A 41 -0.44 -3.88 7.03
C PHE A 41 -1.44 -5.00 6.74
N ARG A 42 -2.18 -5.45 7.76
CA ARG A 42 -3.20 -6.49 7.60
C ARG A 42 -4.36 -6.01 6.72
N VAL A 43 -4.84 -4.79 6.94
CA VAL A 43 -5.95 -4.20 6.18
C VAL A 43 -5.60 -4.11 4.69
N ILE A 44 -4.42 -3.55 4.39
CA ILE A 44 -3.91 -3.42 3.03
C ILE A 44 -3.73 -4.80 2.37
N ASN A 45 -3.13 -5.76 3.08
CA ASN A 45 -2.96 -7.11 2.54
C ASN A 45 -4.31 -7.78 2.20
N GLU A 46 -5.33 -7.62 3.06
CA GLU A 46 -6.67 -8.13 2.78
C GLU A 46 -7.31 -7.47 1.54
N ILE A 47 -7.10 -6.17 1.33
CA ILE A 47 -7.57 -5.45 0.13
C ILE A 47 -6.89 -6.03 -1.11
N LEU A 48 -5.56 -6.19 -1.10
CA LEU A 48 -4.81 -6.72 -2.25
C LEU A 48 -5.24 -8.16 -2.61
N GLN A 49 -5.48 -9.01 -1.61
CA GLN A 49 -5.93 -10.39 -1.83
C GLN A 49 -7.35 -10.44 -2.41
N LYS A 50 -8.30 -9.69 -1.84
CA LYS A 50 -9.71 -9.72 -2.24
C LYS A 50 -9.95 -9.02 -3.57
N GLU A 51 -9.36 -7.85 -3.76
CA GLU A 51 -9.72 -6.94 -4.85
C GLU A 51 -8.79 -7.04 -6.05
N CYS A 52 -7.54 -7.48 -5.88
CA CYS A 52 -6.57 -7.60 -6.97
C CYS A 52 -6.40 -9.04 -7.48
N LYS A 53 -7.21 -9.98 -6.98
CA LYS A 53 -7.15 -11.42 -7.29
C LYS A 53 -5.73 -12.00 -7.10
N GLY A 54 -5.03 -11.54 -6.05
CA GLY A 54 -3.65 -11.95 -5.75
C GLY A 54 -2.56 -11.30 -6.62
N ARG A 55 -2.89 -10.35 -7.50
CA ARG A 55 -1.91 -9.64 -8.35
C ARG A 55 -1.32 -8.38 -7.70
N GLY A 56 -1.81 -8.02 -6.51
CA GLY A 56 -1.21 -6.96 -5.69
C GLY A 56 -0.13 -7.55 -4.79
N ARG A 57 1.04 -6.92 -4.73
CA ARG A 57 2.13 -7.29 -3.82
C ARG A 57 2.36 -6.17 -2.80
N ILE A 58 2.67 -6.57 -1.57
CA ILE A 58 3.15 -5.68 -0.51
C ILE A 58 4.43 -6.27 0.06
N GLU A 59 5.44 -5.43 0.29
CA GLU A 59 6.72 -5.80 0.87
C GLU A 59 7.08 -4.76 1.93
N THR A 60 7.59 -5.23 3.09
CA THR A 60 8.05 -4.33 4.15
C THR A 60 9.53 -4.03 3.92
N MET A 61 9.86 -2.79 3.55
CA MET A 61 11.24 -2.39 3.29
C MET A 61 12.04 -2.09 4.57
N SER A 62 11.39 -1.52 5.58
CA SER A 62 12.03 -1.12 6.83
C SER A 62 11.01 -1.08 7.96
N PHE A 63 11.42 -1.49 9.15
CA PHE A 63 10.62 -1.32 10.36
C PHE A 63 11.25 -0.21 11.18
N ALA A 64 10.73 1.01 11.04
CA ALA A 64 10.98 2.05 12.02
C ALA A 64 9.98 1.81 13.15
N ALA A 65 10.41 1.15 14.23
CA ALA A 65 9.65 1.25 15.47
C ALA A 65 9.65 2.74 15.83
N THR A 66 8.50 3.39 15.79
CA THR A 66 8.30 4.70 16.42
C THR A 66 8.48 4.48 17.91
N ALA A 67 9.74 4.48 18.35
CA ALA A 67 10.07 4.68 19.74
C ALA A 67 9.79 6.16 20.03
N ASP A 68 8.52 6.49 20.23
CA ASP A 68 8.17 7.73 20.91
C ASP A 68 8.78 7.64 22.32
N THR A 69 9.89 8.35 22.52
CA THR A 69 10.48 8.61 23.84
C THR A 69 10.37 10.09 24.14
#